data_AF-A0A1Z8LLB3-F1
#
_entry.id   AF-A0A1Z8LLB3-F1
#
_cell.length_a   1.000
_cell.length_b   1.000
_cell.length_c   1.000
_cell.angle_alpha   90.00
_cell.angle_beta   90.00
_cell.angle_gamma   90.00
#
_symmetry.space_group_name_H-M   'P 1'
#
loop_
_entity.id
_entity.type
_entity.pdbx_description
1 polymer ?
#
loop_
_entity_poly.entity_id
_entity_poly.type
_entity_poly.pdbx_seq_one_letter_code
_entity_poly.pdbx_strand_id
1 'polypeptide(L)'
;MATVNLGRIKPVFRGAYNNSTAYVIDDIVTSGNETFIAIAATQGNATSNGSFWTKLAAKGADGTDVAATLANKEIAFKTNAGALDGIPIGSAGEFLKVNSGATGYEYGAVSSDFVKISSGGSATDVTDVTFDN
;
A
#
# COMPACT_ATOMS: atom_id res chain seq x y z
N MET A 1 23.03 -16.72 -53.80
CA MET A 1 23.02 -15.80 -52.65
C MET A 1 23.51 -16.56 -51.43
N ALA A 2 24.48 -16.04 -50.69
CA ALA A 2 24.95 -16.67 -49.46
C ALA A 2 24.06 -16.24 -48.29
N THR A 3 23.53 -17.20 -47.54
CA THR A 3 22.83 -16.94 -46.27
C THR A 3 23.87 -16.89 -45.16
N VAL A 4 23.91 -15.80 -44.40
CA VAL A 4 24.76 -15.68 -43.20
C VAL A 4 23.88 -15.94 -41.98
N ASN A 5 24.23 -16.96 -41.17
CA ASN A 5 23.59 -17.21 -39.88
C ASN A 5 24.26 -16.35 -38.80
N LEU A 6 23.51 -15.41 -38.24
CA LEU A 6 24.00 -14.48 -37.21
C LEU A 6 23.79 -14.99 -35.78
N GLY A 7 23.30 -16.23 -35.62
CA GLY A 7 22.95 -16.77 -34.32
C GLY A 7 21.89 -15.92 -33.61
N ARG A 8 22.05 -15.76 -32.28
CA ARG A 8 21.19 -14.90 -31.48
C ARG A 8 21.72 -13.46 -31.51
N ILE A 9 20.91 -12.57 -32.07
CA ILE A 9 21.22 -11.14 -32.19
C ILE A 9 20.54 -10.26 -31.14
N LYS A 10 19.76 -10.86 -30.23
CA LYS A 10 19.05 -10.15 -29.16
C LYS A 10 18.86 -11.07 -27.94
N PRO A 11 18.74 -10.49 -26.73
CA PRO A 11 18.29 -11.25 -25.55
C PRO A 11 16.96 -11.94 -25.82
N VAL A 12 16.76 -13.11 -25.23
CA VAL A 12 15.55 -13.90 -25.45
C VAL A 12 14.87 -14.19 -24.12
N PHE A 13 13.62 -13.75 -24.00
CA PHE A 13 12.79 -14.11 -22.86
C PHE A 13 12.30 -15.55 -22.98
N ARG A 14 12.62 -16.37 -21.98
CA ARG A 14 12.33 -17.81 -21.90
C ARG A 14 11.14 -18.14 -20.99
N GLY A 15 10.52 -17.14 -20.36
CA GLY A 15 9.44 -17.34 -19.39
C GLY A 15 9.96 -17.65 -17.99
N ALA A 16 9.18 -18.43 -17.23
CA ALA A 16 9.59 -18.84 -15.88
C ALA A 16 10.80 -19.77 -15.91
N TYR A 17 11.72 -19.60 -14.95
CA TYR A 17 12.85 -20.50 -14.78
C TYR A 17 12.38 -21.94 -14.54
N ASN A 18 13.05 -22.89 -15.19
CA ASN A 18 12.84 -24.32 -15.05
C ASN A 18 14.20 -25.02 -15.00
N ASN A 19 14.44 -25.84 -13.97
CA ASN A 19 15.75 -26.48 -13.77
C ASN A 19 16.15 -27.41 -14.93
N SER A 20 15.17 -27.98 -15.65
CA SER A 20 15.39 -28.96 -16.70
C SER A 20 15.69 -28.31 -18.05
N THR A 21 15.48 -27.00 -18.16
CA THR A 21 15.78 -26.23 -19.38
C THR A 21 17.25 -25.81 -19.40
N ALA A 22 17.92 -26.05 -20.52
CA ALA A 22 19.24 -25.48 -20.78
C ALA A 22 19.08 -24.03 -21.26
N TYR A 23 19.79 -23.12 -20.61
CA TYR A 23 19.85 -21.70 -20.91
C TYR A 23 21.25 -21.36 -21.42
N VAL A 24 21.32 -20.43 -22.36
CA VAL A 24 22.58 -19.85 -22.84
C VAL A 24 22.68 -18.39 -22.44
N ILE A 25 23.85 -17.79 -22.61
CA ILE A 25 24.09 -16.37 -22.35
C ILE A 25 23.00 -15.52 -23.03
N ASP A 26 22.54 -14.49 -22.31
CA ASP A 26 21.46 -13.56 -22.69
C ASP A 26 20.04 -14.13 -22.73
N ASP A 27 19.82 -15.38 -22.28
CA ASP A 27 18.48 -15.84 -21.95
C ASP A 27 17.97 -15.13 -20.68
N ILE A 28 16.74 -14.63 -20.77
CA ILE A 28 16.05 -13.94 -19.67
C ILE A 28 14.97 -14.84 -19.11
N VAL A 29 14.89 -14.98 -17.80
CA VAL A 29 13.85 -15.75 -17.10
C VAL A 29 13.22 -14.94 -15.97
N THR A 30 12.00 -15.33 -15.59
CA THR A 30 11.40 -14.91 -14.32
C THR A 30 11.54 -15.99 -13.25
N SER A 31 11.83 -15.58 -12.02
CA SER A 31 11.92 -16.48 -10.85
C SER A 31 11.61 -15.67 -9.59
N GLY A 32 10.71 -16.16 -8.73
CA GLY A 32 10.35 -15.46 -7.49
C GLY A 32 9.79 -14.04 -7.68
N ASN A 33 9.09 -13.78 -8.80
CA ASN A 33 8.63 -12.44 -9.24
C ASN A 33 9.75 -11.43 -9.56
N GLU A 34 10.98 -11.90 -9.71
CA GLU A 34 12.11 -11.12 -10.21
C GLU A 34 12.49 -11.59 -11.63
N THR A 35 13.27 -10.78 -12.33
CA THR A 35 13.78 -11.11 -13.68
C THR A 35 15.29 -11.24 -13.64
N PHE A 36 15.81 -12.29 -14.28
CA PHE A 36 17.24 -12.61 -14.34
C PHE A 36 17.68 -12.82 -15.78
N ILE A 37 18.93 -12.47 -16.07
CA ILE A 37 19.60 -12.76 -17.33
C ILE A 37 20.76 -13.73 -17.09
N ALA A 38 20.86 -14.77 -17.92
CA ALA A 38 21.96 -15.72 -17.88
C ALA A 38 23.25 -15.04 -18.39
N ILE A 39 24.31 -15.10 -17.59
CA ILE A 39 25.65 -14.58 -17.95
C ILE A 39 26.64 -15.69 -18.33
N ALA A 40 26.24 -16.95 -18.12
CA ALA A 40 26.95 -18.14 -18.57
C ALA A 40 25.95 -19.23 -18.96
N ALA A 41 26.34 -20.15 -19.84
CA ALA A 41 25.51 -21.30 -20.19
C ALA A 41 25.24 -22.16 -18.94
N THR A 42 23.99 -22.55 -18.73
CA THR A 42 23.57 -23.18 -17.48
C THR A 42 22.32 -24.04 -17.62
N GLN A 43 22.25 -25.11 -16.84
CA GLN A 43 21.07 -25.95 -16.64
C GLN A 43 21.07 -26.38 -15.18
N GLY A 44 19.90 -26.48 -14.54
CA GLY A 44 19.79 -26.91 -13.14
C GLY A 44 20.29 -25.92 -12.07
N ASN A 45 21.07 -24.90 -12.41
CA ASN A 45 21.53 -23.90 -11.45
C ASN A 45 20.46 -22.83 -11.20
N ALA A 46 20.17 -22.58 -9.92
CA ALA A 46 19.19 -21.59 -9.49
C ALA A 46 19.57 -20.16 -9.90
N THR A 47 18.57 -19.30 -10.09
CA THR A 47 18.74 -17.88 -10.46
C THR A 47 19.44 -17.03 -9.39
N SER A 48 19.59 -17.55 -8.17
CA SER A 48 20.38 -16.93 -7.09
C SER A 48 21.89 -17.16 -7.23
N ASN A 49 22.32 -18.07 -8.10
CA ASN A 49 23.74 -18.33 -8.34
C ASN A 49 24.33 -17.25 -9.28
N GLY A 50 25.06 -16.30 -8.67
CA GLY A 50 25.68 -15.16 -9.35
C GLY A 50 26.76 -15.52 -10.38
N SER A 51 27.22 -16.76 -10.45
CA SER A 51 28.15 -17.20 -11.52
C SER A 51 27.44 -17.49 -12.85
N PHE A 52 26.13 -17.74 -12.81
CA PHE A 52 25.35 -18.07 -14.01
C PHE A 52 24.27 -17.04 -14.32
N TRP A 53 23.81 -16.29 -13.31
CA TRP A 53 22.68 -15.37 -13.43
C TRP A 53 22.99 -14.00 -12.84
N THR A 54 22.54 -12.95 -13.52
CA THR A 54 22.50 -11.58 -13.00
C THR A 54 21.05 -11.13 -12.88
N LYS A 55 20.70 -10.47 -11.77
CA LYS A 55 19.37 -9.87 -11.60
C LYS A 55 19.22 -8.68 -12.55
N LEU A 56 18.23 -8.76 -13.44
CA LEU A 56 17.90 -7.71 -14.40
C LEU A 56 16.88 -6.73 -13.82
N ALA A 57 15.89 -7.24 -13.09
CA ALA A 57 14.90 -6.43 -12.40
C ALA A 57 14.48 -7.12 -11.10
N ALA A 58 14.48 -6.36 -10.00
CA ALA A 58 13.90 -6.79 -8.73
C ALA A 58 12.37 -6.75 -8.81
N LYS A 59 11.70 -7.54 -7.96
CA LYS A 59 10.27 -7.40 -7.74
C LYS A 59 9.98 -6.00 -7.17
N GLY A 60 8.89 -5.37 -7.62
CA GLY A 60 8.35 -4.21 -6.91
C GLY A 60 7.89 -4.57 -5.49
N ALA A 61 7.75 -3.57 -4.62
CA ALA A 61 7.06 -3.76 -3.35
C ALA A 61 5.56 -4.01 -3.62
N ASP A 62 4.99 -5.01 -2.97
CA ASP A 62 3.53 -5.19 -2.98
C ASP A 62 2.88 -4.06 -2.19
N GLY A 63 1.71 -3.58 -2.65
CA GLY A 63 0.91 -2.63 -1.87
C GLY A 63 0.25 -3.30 -0.67
N THR A 64 -0.16 -2.50 0.33
CA THR A 64 -0.97 -2.99 1.45
C THR A 64 -2.38 -3.37 0.96
N ASP A 65 -2.81 -4.60 1.26
CA ASP A 65 -4.19 -5.02 1.03
C ASP A 65 -5.12 -4.38 2.07
N VAL A 66 -5.82 -3.32 1.65
CA VAL A 66 -6.74 -2.56 2.50
C VAL A 66 -7.90 -3.43 2.99
N ALA A 67 -8.40 -4.37 2.16
CA ALA A 67 -9.53 -5.21 2.51
C ALA A 67 -9.16 -6.31 3.52
N ALA A 68 -7.91 -6.75 3.51
CA ALA A 68 -7.39 -7.65 4.55
C ALA A 68 -7.04 -6.90 5.86
N THR A 69 -6.76 -5.60 5.79
CA THR A 69 -6.31 -4.81 6.95
C THR A 69 -7.47 -4.16 7.71
N LEU A 70 -8.53 -3.72 7.02
CA LEU A 70 -9.67 -3.03 7.62
C LEU A 70 -10.91 -3.93 7.71
N ALA A 71 -11.70 -3.74 8.77
CA ALA A 71 -13.02 -4.31 8.90
C ALA A 71 -14.11 -3.50 8.17
N ASN A 72 -15.33 -4.02 8.18
CA ASN A 72 -16.48 -3.34 7.56
C ASN A 72 -16.73 -1.98 8.22
N LYS A 73 -16.85 -0.95 7.38
CA LYS A 73 -17.20 0.44 7.77
C LYS A 73 -16.11 1.14 8.61
N GLU A 74 -14.85 0.76 8.39
CA GLU A 74 -13.70 1.47 8.95
C GLU A 74 -13.19 2.58 8.02
N ILE A 75 -12.70 3.67 8.63
CA ILE A 75 -11.93 4.70 7.92
C ILE A 75 -10.44 4.40 8.09
N ALA A 76 -9.72 4.30 6.97
CA ALA A 76 -8.28 4.04 6.97
C ALA A 76 -7.47 5.32 7.21
N PHE A 77 -6.45 5.23 8.05
CA PHE A 77 -5.43 6.27 8.19
C PHE A 77 -4.02 5.67 8.15
N LYS A 78 -3.06 6.45 7.67
CA LYS A 78 -1.65 6.08 7.76
C LYS A 78 -1.14 6.38 9.16
N THR A 79 -0.57 5.37 9.81
CA THR A 79 0.22 5.59 11.02
C THR A 79 1.61 6.10 10.65
N ASN A 80 2.33 6.63 11.64
CA ASN A 80 3.69 7.13 11.46
C ASN A 80 4.68 6.05 10.99
N ALA A 81 4.32 4.76 11.11
CA ALA A 81 5.13 3.62 10.71
C ALA A 81 4.82 3.08 9.30
N GLY A 82 4.01 3.79 8.50
CA GLY A 82 3.62 3.35 7.16
C GLY A 82 2.60 2.20 7.13
N ALA A 83 2.25 1.64 8.28
CA ALA A 83 1.12 0.73 8.44
C ALA A 83 -0.19 1.51 8.37
N LEU A 84 -1.21 0.90 7.76
CA LEU A 84 -2.58 1.39 7.82
C LEU A 84 -3.20 0.94 9.15
N ASP A 85 -3.95 1.83 9.78
CA ASP A 85 -4.81 1.51 10.91
C ASP A 85 -6.25 1.96 10.59
N GLY A 86 -7.22 1.28 11.19
CA GLY A 86 -8.64 1.48 10.97
C GLY A 86 -9.30 2.13 12.17
N ILE A 87 -10.14 3.14 11.94
CA ILE A 87 -11.09 3.62 12.96
C ILE A 87 -12.46 3.01 12.63
N PRO A 88 -13.05 2.16 13.51
CA PRO A 88 -14.37 1.54 13.29
C PRO A 88 -15.46 2.59 13.20
N ILE A 89 -16.68 2.26 12.81
CA ILE A 89 -17.76 3.27 12.66
C ILE A 89 -18.11 4.04 13.95
N GLY A 90 -17.68 3.55 15.12
CA GLY A 90 -18.03 4.12 16.42
C GLY A 90 -19.47 3.83 16.84
N SER A 91 -19.92 4.56 17.85
CA SER A 91 -21.29 4.52 18.39
C SER A 91 -22.14 5.66 17.84
N ALA A 92 -23.47 5.49 17.89
CA ALA A 92 -24.39 6.53 17.44
C ALA A 92 -24.20 7.83 18.26
N GLY A 93 -24.13 8.97 17.56
CA GLY A 93 -23.94 10.28 18.17
C GLY A 93 -22.48 10.67 18.41
N GLU A 94 -21.52 9.78 18.16
CA GLU A 94 -20.11 10.13 18.17
C GLU A 94 -19.71 10.89 16.90
N PHE A 95 -18.72 11.77 17.01
CA PHE A 95 -18.11 12.46 15.88
C PHE A 95 -16.61 12.23 15.85
N LEU A 96 -16.02 12.30 14.67
CA LEU A 96 -14.57 12.18 14.51
C LEU A 96 -13.90 13.51 14.88
N LYS A 97 -12.91 13.45 15.75
CA LYS A 97 -12.06 14.59 16.13
C LYS A 97 -10.58 14.22 16.03
N VAL A 98 -9.72 15.23 16.05
CA VAL A 98 -8.28 15.04 16.26
C VAL A 98 -8.05 14.76 17.76
N ASN A 99 -7.22 13.76 18.08
CA ASN A 99 -6.92 13.43 19.47
C ASN A 99 -6.14 14.57 20.16
N SER A 100 -6.12 14.57 21.50
CA SER A 100 -5.47 15.65 22.26
C SER A 100 -3.97 15.81 21.96
N GLY A 101 -3.31 14.76 21.45
CA GLY A 101 -1.91 14.79 21.06
C GLY A 101 -1.64 15.27 19.63
N ALA A 102 -2.68 15.54 18.83
CA ALA A 102 -2.58 15.82 17.40
C ALA A 102 -1.79 14.77 16.60
N THR A 103 -1.82 13.51 17.06
CA THR A 103 -1.15 12.37 16.43
C THR A 103 -2.09 11.46 15.65
N GLY A 104 -3.39 11.69 15.73
CA GLY A 104 -4.39 10.88 15.03
C GLY A 104 -5.81 11.38 15.20
N TYR A 105 -6.75 10.58 14.70
CA TYR A 105 -8.18 10.81 14.87
C TYR A 105 -8.75 9.85 15.92
N GLU A 106 -9.79 10.27 16.62
CA GLU A 106 -10.53 9.47 17.59
C GLU A 106 -12.01 9.90 17.62
N TYR A 107 -12.89 9.05 18.16
CA TYR A 107 -14.27 9.47 18.42
C TYR A 107 -14.37 10.33 19.67
N GLY A 108 -15.15 11.39 19.58
CA GLY A 108 -15.56 12.22 20.70
C GLY A 108 -17.07 12.20 20.89
N ALA A 109 -17.51 12.34 22.14
CA ALA A 109 -18.88 12.69 22.44
C ALA A 109 -19.14 14.16 22.10
N VAL A 110 -20.25 14.47 21.42
CA VAL A 110 -20.69 15.84 21.18
C VAL A 110 -20.81 16.57 22.52
N SER A 111 -19.96 17.57 22.75
CA SER A 111 -20.15 18.49 23.88
C SER A 111 -21.23 19.49 23.54
N SER A 112 -21.86 20.03 24.58
CA SER A 112 -22.89 21.06 24.44
C SER A 112 -22.36 22.35 23.79
N ASP A 113 -21.05 22.52 23.65
CA ASP A 113 -20.44 23.63 22.88
C ASP A 113 -20.71 23.52 21.37
N PHE A 114 -20.88 22.29 20.86
CA PHE A 114 -21.22 22.01 19.46
C PHE A 114 -22.72 21.89 19.21
N VAL A 115 -23.53 21.94 20.26
CA VAL A 115 -24.99 21.96 20.20
C VAL A 115 -25.42 23.39 20.54
N LYS A 116 -26.14 24.10 19.66
CA LYS A 116 -26.78 25.35 20.08
C LYS A 116 -27.76 25.03 21.22
N ILE A 117 -27.39 25.35 22.46
CA ILE A 117 -28.22 25.02 23.64
C ILE A 117 -29.47 25.92 23.66
N SER A 118 -29.36 27.13 23.10
CA SER A 118 -30.48 28.07 22.95
C SER A 118 -30.15 29.13 21.89
N SER A 119 -31.18 29.66 21.22
CA SER A 119 -31.08 30.89 20.44
C SER A 119 -32.35 31.70 20.63
N GLY A 120 -32.22 32.91 21.17
CA GLY A 120 -33.31 33.87 21.34
C GLY A 120 -32.80 35.26 21.01
N GLY A 121 -33.58 36.02 20.23
CA GLY A 121 -33.34 37.45 20.05
C GLY A 121 -34.18 38.23 21.06
N SER A 122 -33.57 39.17 21.78
CA SER A 122 -34.33 40.14 22.55
C SER A 122 -34.59 41.38 21.72
N ALA A 123 -35.84 41.80 21.62
CA ALA A 123 -36.24 43.02 20.93
C ALA A 123 -36.05 44.28 21.80
N THR A 124 -35.66 44.11 23.07
CA THR A 124 -35.44 45.16 24.07
C THR A 124 -34.22 44.83 24.93
N ASP A 125 -33.70 45.81 25.67
CA ASP A 125 -32.60 45.60 26.60
C ASP A 125 -32.99 44.59 27.69
N VAL A 126 -32.09 43.66 28.00
CA VAL A 126 -32.27 42.63 29.02
C VAL A 126 -31.14 42.74 30.02
N THR A 127 -31.46 42.70 31.32
CA THR A 127 -30.47 42.77 32.40
C THR A 127 -29.83 41.42 32.69
N ASP A 128 -30.58 40.33 32.52
CA ASP A 128 -30.09 38.96 32.73
C ASP A 128 -30.66 38.00 31.69
N VAL A 129 -29.81 37.12 31.18
CA VAL A 129 -30.20 36.00 30.33
C VAL A 129 -29.89 34.72 31.07
N THR A 130 -30.92 34.04 31.56
CA THR A 130 -30.78 32.76 32.26
C THR A 130 -31.09 31.61 31.29
N PHE A 131 -30.17 30.64 31.24
CA PHE A 131 -30.39 29.36 30.57
C PHE A 131 -30.43 28.27 31.64
N ASP A 132 -31.63 27.83 31.99
CA ASP A 132 -31.81 26.71 32.90
C ASP A 132 -31.60 25.39 32.13
N ASN A 133 -30.85 24.47 32.73
CA ASN A 133 -30.66 23.10 32.25
C ASN A 133 -31.70 22.17 32.88
#